data_AF-A0AA43I464-F1
#
_entry.id   AF-A0AA43I464-F1
#
_cell.length_a   1.000
_cell.length_b   1.000
_cell.length_c   1.000
_cell.angle_alpha   90.00
_cell.angle_beta   90.00
_cell.angle_gamma   90.00
#
_symmetry.space_group_name_H-M   'P 1'
#
loop_
_entity.id
_entity.type
_entity.pdbx_description
1 polymer ?
#
loop_
_entity_poly.entity_id
_entity_poly.type
_entity_poly.pdbx_seq_one_letter_code
_entity_poly.pdbx_strand_id
1 'polypeptide(L)'
;MKKSVFTIALVSVLLTISSSTLSAKTESLPKFLYSTTTVEGQIASKEVCKQTETGAYKRHLRYDYTYTDQGLRASCRASRWNHQTGVWENWYLITYAYDEVLNVATLNYALWNKTIQAFDAPSEKAVYQYNADANLLAYAQYEKQTTESHWEVKRLFGLNSYAITQWHQ
;
A
#
# COMPACT_ATOMS: atom_id res chain seq x y z
N MET A 1 -12.84 14.74 -4.37
CA MET A 1 -11.37 14.63 -4.30
C MET A 1 -10.97 13.21 -4.67
N LYS A 2 -10.28 12.99 -5.80
CA LYS A 2 -9.72 11.67 -6.13
C LYS A 2 -8.73 11.33 -5.02
N LYS A 3 -8.96 10.24 -4.27
CA LYS A 3 -8.00 9.78 -3.26
C LYS A 3 -6.73 9.40 -4.02
N SER A 4 -5.69 10.20 -3.89
CA SER A 4 -4.39 9.89 -4.46
C SER A 4 -3.91 8.56 -3.88
N VAL A 5 -3.26 7.73 -4.70
CA VAL A 5 -2.57 6.49 -4.27
C VAL A 5 -1.64 6.75 -3.08
N PHE A 6 -1.23 8.00 -2.87
CA PHE A 6 -0.61 8.55 -1.65
C PHE A 6 -1.26 8.09 -0.33
N THR A 7 -2.60 8.06 -0.23
CA THR A 7 -3.26 7.59 1.02
C THR A 7 -3.25 6.07 1.14
N ILE A 8 -3.22 5.36 0.02
CA ILE A 8 -3.40 3.91 -0.05
C ILE A 8 -2.06 3.19 0.25
N ALA A 9 -0.96 3.67 -0.33
CA ALA A 9 0.38 3.13 -0.10
C ALA A 9 0.88 3.41 1.33
N LEU A 10 0.69 4.63 1.85
CA LEU A 10 1.08 5.00 3.22
C LEU A 10 0.37 4.12 4.27
N VAL A 11 -0.92 3.84 4.08
CA VAL A 11 -1.70 2.95 4.97
C VAL A 11 -1.22 1.50 4.87
N SER A 12 -0.87 1.01 3.68
CA SER A 12 -0.39 -0.37 3.52
C SER A 12 0.97 -0.63 4.21
N VAL A 13 1.82 0.39 4.30
CA VAL A 13 3.13 0.34 4.99
C VAL A 13 2.98 0.51 6.51
N LEU A 14 2.08 1.39 6.98
CA LEU A 14 1.89 1.71 8.40
C LEU A 14 1.04 0.69 9.20
N LEU A 15 0.42 -0.29 8.55
CA LEU A 15 -0.40 -1.30 9.23
C LEU A 15 0.41 -2.36 10.00
N THR A 16 1.55 -2.02 10.60
CA THR A 16 2.30 -2.91 11.51
C THR A 16 1.87 -2.81 12.98
N ILE A 17 0.91 -1.94 13.32
CA ILE A 17 0.47 -1.80 14.71
C ILE A 17 -0.67 -2.78 15.04
N SER A 18 -0.42 -3.46 16.16
CA SER A 18 -1.24 -4.37 16.94
C SER A 18 -2.66 -3.85 17.19
N SER A 19 -3.58 -4.75 17.56
CA SER A 19 -5.01 -4.59 17.81
C SER A 19 -5.43 -3.44 18.76
N SER A 20 -5.14 -2.18 18.43
CA SER A 20 -5.65 -1.02 19.13
C SER A 20 -6.76 -0.40 18.30
N THR A 21 -7.97 -0.40 18.84
CA THR A 21 -9.05 0.48 18.38
C THR A 21 -8.56 1.92 18.47
N LEU A 22 -8.27 2.58 17.33
CA LEU A 22 -8.00 4.01 17.34
C LEU A 22 -9.32 4.74 17.54
N SER A 23 -9.71 4.95 18.81
CA SER A 23 -10.83 5.80 19.16
C SER A 23 -10.34 7.24 19.30
N ALA A 24 -10.13 7.92 18.18
CA ALA A 24 -9.95 9.37 18.21
C ALA A 24 -11.29 10.02 18.57
N LYS A 25 -11.34 10.75 19.70
CA LYS A 25 -12.44 11.69 20.03
C LYS A 25 -12.36 12.87 19.05
N THR A 26 -12.83 12.66 17.84
CA THR A 26 -13.11 13.69 16.85
C THR A 26 -14.38 13.26 16.16
N GLU A 27 -15.46 14.02 16.34
CA GLU A 27 -16.83 13.67 15.94
C GLU A 27 -17.06 13.52 14.43
N SER A 28 -16.00 13.51 13.60
CA SER A 28 -16.09 13.53 12.13
C SER A 28 -15.22 12.48 11.41
N LEU A 29 -14.44 11.65 12.11
CA LEU A 29 -13.63 10.61 11.45
C LEU A 29 -14.33 9.25 11.45
N PRO A 30 -14.37 8.51 10.32
CA PRO A 30 -14.92 7.16 10.31
C PRO A 30 -14.16 6.27 11.27
N LYS A 31 -14.87 5.56 12.16
CA LYS A 31 -14.25 4.58 13.04
C LYS A 31 -14.01 3.28 12.26
N PHE A 32 -12.82 2.71 12.42
CA PHE A 32 -12.42 1.47 11.78
C PHE A 32 -12.06 0.42 12.83
N LEU A 33 -12.42 -0.83 12.58
CA LEU A 33 -11.92 -1.99 13.30
C LEU A 33 -10.94 -2.75 12.40
N TYR A 34 -9.87 -3.24 13.00
CA TYR A 34 -8.82 -3.97 12.31
C TYR A 34 -8.70 -5.35 12.92
N SER A 35 -8.74 -6.39 12.08
CA SER A 35 -8.43 -7.77 12.47
C SER A 35 -7.16 -8.20 11.76
N THR A 36 -6.20 -8.77 12.50
CA THR A 36 -4.91 -9.21 11.97
C THR A 36 -4.79 -10.72 12.10
N THR A 37 -4.43 -11.39 11.02
CA THR A 37 -4.11 -12.82 11.01
C THR A 37 -2.61 -12.98 10.84
N THR A 38 -2.00 -13.76 11.73
CA THR A 38 -0.56 -14.07 11.71
C THR A 38 -0.37 -15.56 11.46
N VAL A 39 0.55 -15.90 10.56
CA VAL A 39 0.98 -17.27 10.28
C VAL A 39 2.50 -17.29 10.43
N GLU A 40 3.02 -18.22 11.25
CA GLU A 40 4.48 -18.37 11.47
C GLU A 40 5.19 -17.06 11.87
N GLY A 41 4.54 -16.24 12.70
CA GLY A 41 5.08 -14.96 13.15
C GLY A 41 5.00 -13.81 12.14
N GLN A 42 4.57 -14.07 10.90
CA GLN A 42 4.35 -13.06 9.86
C GLN A 42 2.87 -12.71 9.71
N ILE A 43 2.58 -11.44 9.41
CA ILE A 43 1.20 -10.99 9.21
C ILE A 43 0.73 -11.49 7.84
N ALA A 44 -0.10 -12.53 7.82
CA ALA A 44 -0.65 -13.08 6.59
C ALA A 44 -1.76 -12.20 6.00
N SER A 45 -2.62 -11.62 6.84
CA SER A 45 -3.68 -10.72 6.36
C SER A 45 -4.16 -9.71 7.40
N LYS A 46 -4.77 -8.63 6.91
CA LYS A 46 -5.51 -7.64 7.71
C LYS A 46 -6.87 -7.34 7.11
N GLU A 47 -7.92 -7.50 7.90
CA GLU A 47 -9.29 -7.11 7.55
C GLU A 47 -9.64 -5.77 8.22
N VAL A 48 -10.28 -4.89 7.48
CA VAL A 48 -10.74 -3.57 7.91
C VAL A 48 -12.26 -3.55 7.84
N CYS A 49 -12.91 -3.27 8.96
CA CYS A 49 -14.33 -2.99 9.03
C CYS A 49 -14.55 -1.50 9.26
N LYS A 50 -15.51 -0.91 8.55
CA LYS A 50 -15.88 0.50 8.67
C LYS A 50 -17.19 0.64 9.45
N GLN A 51 -17.25 1.60 10.36
CA GLN A 51 -18.48 1.92 11.07
C GLN A 51 -19.51 2.55 10.13
N THR A 52 -20.76 2.11 10.22
CA THR A 52 -21.93 2.70 9.56
C THR A 52 -22.51 3.83 10.40
N GLU A 53 -23.41 4.62 9.82
CA GLU A 53 -24.13 5.70 10.51
C GLU A 53 -24.90 5.19 11.74
N THR A 54 -25.42 3.95 11.67
CA THR A 54 -26.09 3.27 12.78
C THR A 54 -25.15 2.76 13.88
N GLY A 55 -23.84 2.98 13.75
CA GLY A 55 -22.83 2.54 14.71
C GLY A 55 -22.33 1.10 14.53
N ALA A 56 -22.95 0.31 13.65
CA ALA A 56 -22.52 -1.07 13.35
C ALA A 56 -21.25 -1.09 12.50
N TYR A 57 -20.44 -2.15 12.61
CA TYR A 57 -19.24 -2.33 11.79
C TYR A 57 -19.51 -3.30 10.65
N LYS A 58 -19.14 -2.92 9.42
CA LYS A 58 -19.26 -3.78 8.24
C LYS A 58 -17.90 -3.94 7.56
N ARG A 59 -17.63 -5.14 7.04
CA ARG A 59 -16.43 -5.44 6.24
C ARG A 59 -16.23 -4.39 5.15
N HIS A 60 -15.00 -3.94 4.98
CA HIS A 60 -14.68 -2.88 4.03
C HIS A 60 -13.53 -3.27 3.11
N LEU A 61 -12.37 -3.57 3.69
CA LEU A 61 -11.15 -3.90 2.95
C LEU A 61 -10.47 -5.11 3.58
N ARG A 62 -9.72 -5.84 2.76
CA ARG A 62 -8.80 -6.88 3.21
C ARG A 62 -7.47 -6.73 2.48
N TYR A 63 -6.39 -6.91 3.22
CA TYR A 63 -5.03 -6.93 2.73
C TYR A 63 -4.46 -8.31 2.97
N ASP A 64 -4.03 -8.99 1.91
CA ASP A 64 -3.27 -10.24 2.01
C ASP A 64 -1.81 -9.94 1.69
N TYR A 65 -0.90 -10.42 2.53
CA TYR A 65 0.53 -10.19 2.38
C TYR A 65 1.24 -11.47 2.00
N THR A 66 2.31 -11.31 1.22
CA THR A 66 3.28 -12.37 0.93
C THR A 66 4.67 -11.85 1.25
N TYR A 67 5.60 -12.76 1.43
CA TYR A 67 6.96 -12.47 1.86
C TYR A 67 7.97 -13.17 0.96
N THR A 68 9.16 -12.58 0.83
CA THR A 68 10.31 -13.20 0.18
C THR A 68 10.90 -14.26 1.11
N ASP A 69 11.82 -15.08 0.59
CA ASP A 69 12.51 -16.10 1.39
C ASP A 69 13.35 -15.50 2.53
N GLN A 70 13.74 -14.22 2.42
CA GLN A 70 14.42 -13.45 3.47
C GLN A 70 13.45 -12.87 4.53
N GLY A 71 12.14 -13.13 4.41
CA GLY A 71 11.12 -12.60 5.31
C GLY A 71 10.77 -11.12 5.09
N LEU A 72 11.23 -10.51 3.98
CA LEU A 72 10.82 -9.16 3.58
C LEU A 72 9.46 -9.23 2.89
N ARG A 73 8.65 -8.18 2.97
CA ARG A 73 7.33 -8.18 2.32
C ARG A 73 7.51 -8.20 0.80
N ALA A 74 6.94 -9.19 0.11
CA ALA A 74 7.01 -9.32 -1.34
C ALA A 74 5.82 -8.63 -2.04
N SER A 75 4.61 -8.78 -1.49
CA SER A 75 3.43 -8.11 -2.02
C SER A 75 2.33 -7.86 -0.99
N CYS A 76 1.43 -6.94 -1.32
CA CYS A 76 0.20 -6.64 -0.59
C CYS A 76 -0.95 -6.58 -1.60
N ARG A 77 -1.84 -7.57 -1.57
CA ARG A 77 -3.05 -7.59 -2.39
C ARG A 77 -4.20 -7.01 -1.59
N ALA A 78 -4.82 -5.95 -2.12
CA ALA A 78 -6.01 -5.37 -1.53
C ALA A 78 -7.28 -5.87 -2.22
N SER A 79 -8.26 -6.23 -1.39
CA SER A 79 -9.60 -6.63 -1.82
C SER A 79 -10.67 -5.75 -1.16
N ARG A 80 -11.77 -5.50 -1.87
CA ARG A 80 -12.96 -4.80 -1.37
C ARG A 80 -14.06 -5.80 -1.09
N TRP A 81 -14.78 -5.60 0.00
CA TRP A 81 -15.95 -6.43 0.28
C TRP A 81 -17.11 -5.99 -0.61
N ASN A 82 -17.64 -6.90 -1.42
CA ASN A 82 -18.89 -6.68 -2.12
C ASN A 82 -20.05 -7.00 -1.18
N HIS A 83 -20.76 -5.96 -0.72
CA HIS A 83 -21.90 -6.12 0.19
C HIS A 83 -23.13 -6.80 -0.43
N GLN A 84 -23.24 -6.82 -1.76
CA GLN A 84 -24.36 -7.45 -2.47
C GLN A 84 -24.16 -8.95 -2.60
N THR A 85 -22.93 -9.37 -2.95
CA THR A 85 -22.60 -10.78 -3.21
C THR A 85 -21.96 -11.48 -2.02
N GLY A 86 -21.50 -10.73 -1.02
CA GLY A 86 -20.86 -11.30 0.17
C GLY A 86 -19.50 -11.93 -0.09
N VAL A 87 -18.76 -11.43 -1.10
CA VAL A 87 -17.42 -11.92 -1.43
C VAL A 87 -16.40 -10.80 -1.50
N TRP A 88 -15.13 -11.16 -1.31
CA TRP A 88 -13.99 -10.26 -1.52
C TRP A 88 -13.70 -10.16 -3.03
N GLU A 89 -13.65 -8.93 -3.55
CA GLU A 89 -13.23 -8.65 -4.92
C GLU A 89 -11.85 -7.99 -4.94
N ASN A 90 -10.96 -8.46 -5.82
CA ASN A 90 -9.66 -7.84 -6.04
C ASN A 90 -9.82 -6.35 -6.37
N TRP A 91 -8.93 -5.52 -5.83
CA TRP A 91 -8.93 -4.08 -6.06
C TRP A 91 -7.59 -3.58 -6.62
N TYR A 92 -6.49 -3.82 -5.92
CA TYR A 92 -5.16 -3.45 -6.40
C TYR A 92 -4.10 -4.37 -5.78
N LEU A 93 -2.92 -4.37 -6.38
CA LEU A 93 -1.73 -5.07 -5.91
C LEU A 93 -0.59 -4.08 -5.74
N ILE A 94 0.13 -4.21 -4.63
CA ILE A 94 1.44 -3.57 -4.44
C ILE A 94 2.50 -4.68 -4.44
N THR A 95 3.52 -4.55 -5.26
CA THR A 95 4.72 -5.41 -5.21
C THR A 95 5.93 -4.62 -4.77
N TYR A 96 6.82 -5.27 -4.02
CA TYR A 96 7.99 -4.65 -3.43
C TYR A 96 9.26 -5.17 -4.12
N ALA A 97 10.19 -4.27 -4.40
CA ALA A 97 11.54 -4.58 -4.82
C ALA A 97 12.52 -3.84 -3.90
N TYR A 98 13.64 -4.49 -3.56
CA TYR A 98 14.61 -3.97 -2.61
C TYR A 98 15.99 -3.92 -3.26
N ASP A 99 16.69 -2.81 -3.01
CA ASP A 99 18.12 -2.67 -3.25
C ASP A 99 18.80 -2.51 -1.88
N GLU A 100 19.39 -3.60 -1.41
CA GLU A 100 20.04 -3.66 -0.09
C GLU A 100 21.32 -2.80 -0.03
N VAL A 101 22.01 -2.62 -1.17
CA VAL A 101 23.26 -1.83 -1.23
C VAL A 101 22.95 -0.34 -1.08
N LEU A 102 21.90 0.13 -1.75
CA LEU A 102 21.48 1.53 -1.71
C LEU A 102 20.48 1.84 -0.59
N ASN A 103 20.03 0.83 0.16
CA ASN A 103 18.94 0.91 1.13
C ASN A 103 17.69 1.55 0.52
N VAL A 104 17.26 1.02 -0.62
CA VAL A 104 16.10 1.50 -1.38
C VAL A 104 15.02 0.43 -1.43
N ALA A 105 13.78 0.83 -1.22
CA ALA A 105 12.60 0.02 -1.49
C ALA A 105 11.73 0.69 -2.55
N THR A 106 11.38 -0.07 -3.59
CA THR A 106 10.46 0.36 -4.65
C THR A 106 9.15 -0.39 -4.50
N LEU A 107 8.04 0.35 -4.45
CA LEU A 107 6.68 -0.17 -4.42
C LEU A 107 6.04 0.10 -5.77
N ASN A 108 5.58 -0.95 -6.45
CA ASN A 108 4.87 -0.84 -7.72
C ASN A 108 3.38 -1.08 -7.50
N TYR A 109 2.54 -0.17 -7.99
CA TYR A 109 1.10 -0.20 -7.82
C TYR A 109 0.41 -0.59 -9.12
N ALA A 110 -0.39 -1.67 -9.07
CA ALA A 110 -1.16 -2.20 -10.18
C ALA A 110 -2.65 -2.30 -9.82
N LEU A 111 -3.52 -1.83 -10.72
CA LEU A 111 -4.97 -1.93 -10.57
C LEU A 111 -5.49 -3.28 -11.02
N TRP A 112 -6.57 -3.76 -10.40
CA TRP A 112 -7.30 -4.94 -10.88
C TRP A 112 -8.12 -4.60 -12.12
N ASN A 113 -7.90 -5.34 -13.20
CA ASN A 113 -8.65 -5.26 -14.43
C ASN A 113 -9.71 -6.36 -14.47
N LYS A 114 -10.97 -5.96 -14.27
CA LYS A 114 -12.11 -6.89 -14.23
C LYS A 114 -12.35 -7.59 -15.58
N THR A 115 -11.97 -6.97 -16.70
CA THR A 115 -12.23 -7.50 -18.05
C THR A 115 -11.33 -8.70 -18.34
N ILE A 116 -10.03 -8.58 -18.05
CA ILE A 116 -9.05 -9.66 -18.31
C ILE A 116 -8.80 -10.54 -17.08
N GLN A 117 -9.43 -10.22 -15.95
CA GLN A 117 -9.26 -10.91 -14.66
C GLN A 117 -7.79 -11.03 -14.22
N ALA A 118 -7.04 -9.94 -14.36
CA ALA A 118 -5.64 -9.85 -13.94
C ALA A 118 -5.33 -8.46 -13.38
N PHE A 119 -4.20 -8.32 -12.68
CA PHE A 119 -3.66 -7.00 -12.36
C PHE A 119 -2.97 -6.43 -13.60
N ASP A 120 -3.22 -5.17 -13.91
CA ASP A 120 -2.55 -4.47 -15.01
C ASP A 120 -1.05 -4.31 -14.72
N ALA A 121 -0.29 -3.90 -15.74
CA ALA A 121 1.08 -3.43 -15.50
C ALA A 121 1.07 -2.24 -14.53
N PRO A 122 2.11 -2.08 -13.67
CA PRO A 122 2.15 -0.98 -12.73
C PRO A 122 2.02 0.39 -13.40
N SER A 123 1.08 1.20 -12.91
CA SER A 123 0.82 2.55 -13.41
C SER A 123 1.43 3.63 -12.51
N GLU A 124 1.77 3.26 -11.28
CA GLU A 124 2.40 4.14 -10.29
C GLU A 124 3.51 3.39 -9.56
N LYS A 125 4.56 4.10 -9.17
CA LYS A 125 5.59 3.57 -8.28
C LYS A 125 5.99 4.58 -7.21
N ALA A 126 6.39 4.08 -6.05
CA ALA A 126 6.97 4.87 -4.99
C ALA A 126 8.35 4.30 -4.63
N VAL A 127 9.33 5.19 -4.43
CA VAL A 127 10.70 4.83 -4.06
C VAL A 127 11.00 5.44 -2.71
N TYR A 128 11.49 4.61 -1.79
CA TYR A 128 11.86 4.98 -0.43
C TYR A 128 13.34 4.68 -0.25
N GLN A 129 14.11 5.67 0.20
CA GLN A 129 15.48 5.45 0.66
C GLN A 129 15.52 5.56 2.18
N TYR A 130 16.20 4.63 2.83
CA TYR A 130 16.32 4.58 4.28
C TYR A 130 17.78 4.44 4.72
N ASN A 131 18.07 4.71 5.99
CA ASN A 131 19.37 4.43 6.59
C ASN A 131 19.41 3.04 7.24
N ALA A 132 20.56 2.65 7.78
CA ALA A 132 20.73 1.37 8.48
C ALA A 132 19.76 1.16 9.66
N ASP A 133 19.27 2.24 10.27
CA ASP A 133 18.28 2.21 11.36
C ASP A 133 16.82 2.18 10.85
N ALA A 134 16.62 1.96 9.55
CA ALA A 134 15.33 2.00 8.86
C ALA A 134 14.59 3.36 8.91
N ASN A 135 15.31 4.45 9.21
CA ASN A 135 14.75 5.80 9.16
C ASN A 135 14.66 6.28 7.70
N LEU A 136 13.51 6.86 7.34
CA LEU A 136 13.28 7.39 5.99
C LEU A 136 14.18 8.60 5.73
N LEU A 137 15.01 8.51 4.68
CA LEU A 137 15.88 9.59 4.22
C LEU A 137 15.26 10.38 3.08
N ALA A 138 14.68 9.68 2.10
CA ALA A 138 14.12 10.30 0.91
C ALA A 138 12.98 9.49 0.31
N TYR A 139 12.12 10.18 -0.44
CA TYR A 139 10.91 9.63 -1.04
C TYR A 139 10.63 10.25 -2.41
N ALA A 140 10.28 9.42 -3.39
CA ALA A 140 9.75 9.87 -4.67
C ALA A 140 8.52 9.06 -5.10
N GLN A 141 7.52 9.75 -5.63
CA GLN A 141 6.34 9.14 -6.27
C GLN A 141 6.38 9.41 -7.76
N TYR A 142 6.13 8.38 -8.53
CA TYR A 142 6.08 8.43 -9.98
C TYR A 142 4.74 7.89 -10.49
N GLU A 143 4.25 8.48 -11.56
CA GLU A 143 3.09 8.00 -12.33
C GLU A 143 3.54 7.77 -13.77
N LYS A 144 3.11 6.65 -14.36
CA LYS A 144 3.40 6.31 -15.73
C LYS A 144 2.52 7.16 -16.64
N GLN A 145 3.11 7.86 -17.61
CA GLN A 145 2.30 8.52 -18.63
C GLN A 145 1.69 7.47 -19.56
N THR A 146 0.40 7.60 -19.87
CA THR A 146 -0.34 6.60 -20.64
C THR A 146 0.05 6.57 -22.13
N THR A 147 0.80 7.56 -22.59
CA THR A 147 1.14 7.77 -24.01
C THR A 147 2.61 7.52 -24.32
N GLU A 148 3.50 7.49 -23.32
CA GLU A 148 4.95 7.34 -23.51
C GLU A 148 5.51 6.44 -22.40
N SER A 149 6.55 5.65 -22.66
CA SER A 149 7.19 4.76 -21.67
C SER A 149 7.99 5.53 -20.59
N HIS A 150 7.60 6.75 -20.28
CA HIS A 150 8.30 7.67 -19.40
C HIS A 150 7.54 7.83 -18.07
N TRP A 151 8.30 7.88 -16.96
CA TRP A 151 7.78 8.07 -15.60
C TRP A 151 7.91 9.54 -15.21
N GLU A 152 6.81 10.13 -14.73
CA GLU A 152 6.78 11.51 -14.25
C GLU A 152 6.82 11.56 -12.73
N VAL A 153 7.69 12.39 -12.16
CA VAL A 153 7.75 12.62 -10.71
C VAL A 153 6.56 13.49 -10.29
N LYS A 154 5.68 12.94 -9.46
CA LYS A 154 4.52 13.66 -8.90
C LYS A 154 4.81 14.24 -7.52
N ARG A 155 5.74 13.64 -6.78
CA ARG A 155 6.14 14.10 -5.45
C ARG A 155 7.58 13.72 -5.17
N LEU A 156 8.31 14.62 -4.54
CA LEU A 156 9.68 14.42 -4.06
C LEU A 156 9.83 14.99 -2.65
N PHE A 157 10.52 14.25 -1.78
CA PHE A 157 10.90 14.68 -0.44
C PHE A 157 12.29 14.12 -0.07
N GLY A 158 13.12 14.92 0.60
CA GLY A 158 14.49 14.56 1.01
C GLY A 158 15.55 15.44 0.35
N LEU A 159 16.68 15.67 1.05
CA LEU A 159 17.80 16.47 0.56
C LEU A 159 18.73 15.61 -0.30
N ASN A 160 19.00 16.02 -1.55
CA ASN A 160 20.12 15.56 -2.40
C ASN A 160 20.44 14.05 -2.39
N SER A 161 19.44 13.16 -2.48
CA SER A 161 19.73 11.74 -2.68
C SER A 161 20.03 11.45 -4.16
N TYR A 162 21.31 11.19 -4.45
CA TYR A 162 21.81 10.70 -5.74
C TYR A 162 21.03 9.49 -6.26
N ALA A 163 20.45 8.69 -5.37
CA ALA A 163 19.63 7.53 -5.68
C ALA A 163 18.26 7.87 -6.29
N ILE A 164 17.71 9.08 -6.12
CA ILE A 164 16.42 9.48 -6.69
C ILE A 164 16.59 10.12 -8.08
N THR A 165 17.75 10.74 -8.34
CA THR A 165 18.04 11.46 -9.59
C THR A 165 18.52 10.55 -10.73
N GLN A 166 18.93 9.29 -10.47
CA GLN A 166 19.39 8.37 -11.53
C GLN A 166 18.33 7.43 -12.14
N TRP A 167 17.08 7.46 -11.68
CA TRP A 167 15.98 6.66 -12.28
C TRP A 167 15.27 7.37 -13.45
N HIS A 168 15.97 8.28 -14.12
CA HIS A 168 15.51 9.06 -15.27
C HIS A 168 16.04 8.57 -16.62
N GLN A 169 16.51 7.33 -16.72
CA GLN A 169 16.88 6.69 -18.00
C GLN A 169 16.00 5.49 -18.28
#